data_AF-A0A6L7IT66-F1
#
_entry.id   AF-A0A6L7IT66-F1
#
_cell.length_a   1.000
_cell.length_b   1.000
_cell.length_c   1.000
_cell.angle_alpha   90.00
_cell.angle_beta   90.00
_cell.angle_gamma   90.00
#
_symmetry.space_group_name_H-M   'P 1'
#
loop_
_entity.id
_entity.type
_entity.pdbx_description
1 polymer ?
#
loop_
_entity_poly.entity_id
_entity_poly.type
_entity_poly.pdbx_seq_one_letter_code
_entity_poly.pdbx_strand_id
1 'polypeptide(L)'
;MGKRNRRYRVGIDVGLYSVGLSAIEIDDSSDNPYEAMPLDILSIMSVIHDGALDPTGQKSADSRKAISGTARRTRRLFQTRRERYQELDSLLSEYGYPVAQASEMVSNMHGEDPYLPWRARISLVEGFIENDARRKLSLAIAMRHIARHRGWRNPYSSVNALKESALVASSFYMEFFLKVQR
;
A
#
# COMPACT_ATOMS: atom_id res chain seq x y z
N MET A 1 47.40 32.21 -12.88
CA MET A 1 46.58 33.28 -12.29
C MET A 1 46.33 32.92 -10.82
N GLY A 2 46.95 33.61 -9.87
CA GLY A 2 46.88 33.23 -8.45
C GLY A 2 45.49 33.46 -7.86
N LYS A 3 45.05 32.58 -6.96
CA LYS A 3 43.83 32.81 -6.14
C LYS A 3 44.07 34.07 -5.30
N ARG A 4 43.33 35.15 -5.57
CA ARG A 4 43.21 36.26 -4.62
C ARG A 4 42.45 35.75 -3.40
N ASN A 5 43.01 35.94 -2.22
CA ASN A 5 42.33 35.62 -0.97
C ASN A 5 41.29 36.73 -0.74
N ARG A 6 40.04 36.48 -1.10
CA ARG A 6 38.93 37.43 -0.93
C ARG A 6 38.15 37.07 0.31
N ARG A 7 37.80 38.07 1.10
CA ARG A 7 36.91 37.92 2.23
C ARG A 7 35.49 38.17 1.76
N TYR A 8 34.59 37.23 2.04
CA TYR A 8 33.21 37.33 1.57
C TYR A 8 32.25 36.69 2.57
N ARG A 9 30.99 37.10 2.48
CA ARG A 9 29.88 36.49 3.23
C ARG A 9 28.89 35.84 2.27
N VAL A 10 28.22 34.80 2.77
CA VAL A 10 27.25 34.03 2.00
C VAL A 10 25.87 34.22 2.61
N GLY A 11 24.92 34.68 1.80
CA GLY A 11 23.49 34.71 2.14
C GLY A 11 22.79 33.53 1.49
N ILE A 12 22.03 32.76 2.28
CA ILE A 12 21.24 31.62 1.81
C ILE A 12 19.79 31.85 2.23
N ASP A 13 18.91 32.02 1.24
CA ASP A 13 17.46 32.13 1.44
C ASP A 13 16.79 30.84 0.96
N VAL A 14 16.12 30.11 1.86
CA VAL A 14 15.56 28.78 1.57
C VAL A 14 14.04 28.86 1.48
N GLY A 15 13.52 28.80 0.26
CA GLY A 15 12.09 28.69 -0.05
C GLY A 15 11.65 27.25 -0.34
N LEU A 16 10.34 27.04 -0.50
CA LEU A 16 9.76 25.72 -0.76
C LEU A 16 10.13 25.13 -2.13
N TYR A 17 10.31 25.99 -3.12
CA TYR A 17 10.61 25.63 -4.52
C TYR A 17 11.85 26.35 -5.06
N SER A 18 12.61 26.99 -4.18
CA SER A 18 13.76 27.79 -4.59
C SER A 18 14.76 27.97 -3.45
N VAL A 19 16.03 28.11 -3.80
CA VAL A 19 17.09 28.54 -2.88
C VAL A 19 17.82 29.73 -3.49
N GLY A 20 17.73 30.88 -2.83
CA GLY A 20 18.54 32.06 -3.13
C GLY A 20 19.93 31.90 -2.53
N LEU A 21 20.96 32.04 -3.36
CA LEU A 21 22.36 31.98 -2.95
C LEU A 21 23.05 33.28 -3.35
N SER A 22 23.73 33.90 -2.40
CA SER A 22 24.53 35.10 -2.65
C SER A 22 25.88 34.98 -2.00
N ALA A 23 26.92 35.47 -2.65
CA ALA A 23 28.25 35.64 -2.10
C ALA A 23 28.68 37.09 -2.37
N ILE A 24 28.94 37.84 -1.30
CA ILE A 24 29.26 39.27 -1.35
C ILE A 24 30.64 39.46 -0.73
N GLU A 25 31.56 40.03 -1.49
CA GLU A 25 32.88 40.44 -1.00
C GLU A 25 32.73 41.55 0.03
N ILE A 26 33.46 41.44 1.13
CA ILE A 26 33.46 42.41 2.21
C ILE A 26 34.87 42.90 2.46
N ASP A 27 34.98 44.10 3.02
CA ASP A 27 36.26 44.64 3.48
C ASP A 27 36.85 43.86 4.69
N ASP A 28 38.05 44.25 5.09
CA ASP A 28 38.78 43.69 6.22
C ASP A 28 38.56 44.48 7.53
N SER A 29 37.60 45.42 7.56
CA SER A 29 37.40 46.36 8.66
C SER A 29 36.96 45.69 9.98
N SER A 30 36.15 44.64 9.92
CA SER A 30 35.62 43.93 11.10
C SER A 30 35.10 42.53 10.75
N ASP A 31 35.12 41.59 11.71
CA ASP A 31 34.42 40.29 11.65
C ASP A 31 32.91 40.40 11.84
N ASN A 32 32.42 41.51 12.39
CA ASN A 32 31.00 41.71 12.67
C ASN A 32 30.17 41.86 11.37
N PRO A 33 29.08 41.07 11.18
CA PRO A 33 28.15 41.16 10.05
C PRO A 33 27.66 42.56 9.71
N TYR A 34 27.46 43.38 10.73
CA TYR A 34 26.81 44.68 10.61
C TYR A 34 27.80 45.85 10.44
N GLU A 35 29.11 45.58 10.54
CA GLU A 35 30.14 46.62 10.47
C GLU A 35 30.97 46.56 9.18
N ALA A 36 31.17 45.37 8.60
CA ALA A 36 31.96 45.24 7.37
C ALA A 36 31.19 45.77 6.14
N MET A 37 31.86 46.59 5.33
CA MET A 37 31.24 47.18 4.14
C MET A 37 31.25 46.18 2.97
N PRO A 38 30.11 45.98 2.26
CA PRO A 38 30.09 45.20 1.03
C PRO A 38 30.85 45.93 -0.09
N LEU A 39 31.73 45.21 -0.79
CA LEU A 39 32.59 45.74 -1.85
C LEU A 39 32.14 45.33 -3.25
N ASP A 40 31.87 44.03 -3.44
CA ASP A 40 31.54 43.47 -4.76
C ASP A 40 30.60 42.26 -4.63
N ILE A 41 29.82 42.01 -5.67
CA ILE A 41 28.97 40.83 -5.78
C ILE A 41 29.78 39.73 -6.45
N LEU A 42 30.20 38.72 -5.69
CA LEU A 42 30.94 37.59 -6.23
C LEU A 42 30.03 36.58 -6.94
N SER A 43 28.83 36.38 -6.41
CA SER A 43 27.82 35.47 -6.98
C SER A 43 26.43 35.81 -6.47
N ILE A 44 25.43 35.78 -7.36
CA ILE A 44 24.01 35.76 -7.00
C ILE A 44 23.33 34.71 -7.89
N MET A 45 22.60 33.80 -7.27
CA MET A 45 21.89 32.72 -7.94
C MET A 45 20.52 32.51 -7.29
N SER A 46 19.51 32.24 -8.12
CA SER A 46 18.23 31.68 -7.66
C SER A 46 18.09 30.28 -8.23
N VAL A 47 18.21 29.28 -7.36
CA VAL A 47 18.12 27.86 -7.73
C VAL A 47 16.67 27.42 -7.57
N ILE A 48 15.95 27.22 -8.67
CA ILE A 48 14.56 26.73 -8.65
C ILE A 48 14.56 25.20 -8.65
N HIS A 49 13.76 24.58 -7.79
CA HIS A 49 13.58 23.13 -7.72
C HIS A 49 12.10 22.75 -7.54
N ASP A 50 11.76 21.50 -7.84
CA ASP A 50 10.39 20.99 -7.86
C ASP A 50 9.87 20.48 -6.51
N GLY A 51 10.58 20.80 -5.41
CA GLY A 51 10.26 20.28 -4.07
C GLY A 51 10.27 18.75 -3.95
N ALA A 52 10.92 18.03 -4.89
CA ALA A 52 10.87 16.58 -5.03
C ALA A 52 9.45 16.00 -5.26
N LEU A 53 8.53 16.84 -5.73
CA LEU A 53 7.19 16.44 -6.12
C LEU A 53 7.23 15.56 -7.37
N ASP A 54 6.30 14.61 -7.44
CA ASP A 54 6.12 13.85 -8.66
C ASP A 54 5.42 14.69 -9.74
N PRO A 55 5.95 14.77 -10.98
CA PRO A 55 5.35 15.54 -12.06
C PRO A 55 3.92 15.12 -12.40
N THR A 56 3.58 13.84 -12.20
CA THR A 56 2.23 13.31 -12.43
C THR A 56 1.31 13.46 -11.21
N GLY A 57 1.89 13.71 -10.03
CA GLY A 57 1.20 13.90 -8.74
C GLY A 57 1.02 15.36 -8.32
N GLN A 58 1.21 16.34 -9.23
CA GLN A 58 1.18 17.77 -8.89
C GLN A 58 -0.11 18.23 -8.19
N LYS A 59 -1.26 17.59 -8.46
CA LYS A 59 -2.55 17.91 -7.81
C LYS A 59 -2.66 17.39 -6.38
N SER A 60 -1.91 16.35 -6.00
CA SER A 60 -1.92 15.76 -4.66
C SER A 60 -0.70 16.16 -3.81
N ALA A 61 0.24 16.93 -4.38
CA ALA A 61 1.51 17.30 -3.74
C ALA A 61 2.31 16.11 -3.20
N ASP A 62 2.18 14.94 -3.84
CA ASP A 62 2.90 13.74 -3.44
C ASP A 62 4.36 13.79 -3.89
N SER A 63 5.28 13.51 -2.97
CA SER A 63 6.69 13.34 -3.31
C SER A 63 6.91 12.08 -4.14
N ARG A 64 7.95 12.09 -5.00
CA ARG A 64 8.41 10.90 -5.74
C ARG A 64 8.67 9.71 -4.82
N LYS A 65 9.16 9.97 -3.60
CA LYS A 65 9.43 8.94 -2.58
C LYS A 65 8.14 8.30 -2.06
N ALA A 66 7.08 9.08 -1.84
CA ALA A 66 5.79 8.56 -1.39
C ALA A 66 5.15 7.68 -2.47
N ILE A 67 5.11 8.15 -3.71
CA ILE A 67 4.53 7.40 -4.86
C ILE A 67 5.29 6.10 -5.09
N SER A 68 6.62 6.15 -5.18
CA SER A 68 7.46 4.95 -5.35
C SER A 68 7.30 3.96 -4.18
N GLY A 69 7.17 4.46 -2.97
CA GLY A 69 6.88 3.66 -1.77
C GLY A 69 5.54 2.93 -1.86
N THR A 70 4.47 3.63 -2.27
CA THR A 70 3.15 3.05 -2.48
C THR A 70 3.19 1.99 -3.58
N ALA A 71 3.79 2.28 -4.73
CA ALA A 71 3.94 1.32 -5.82
C ALA A 71 4.69 0.05 -5.37
N ARG A 72 5.79 0.19 -4.61
CA ARG A 72 6.55 -0.93 -4.06
C ARG A 72 5.70 -1.81 -3.13
N ARG A 73 4.95 -1.20 -2.21
CA ARG A 73 4.07 -1.94 -1.29
C ARG A 73 2.95 -2.66 -2.03
N THR A 74 2.34 -2.02 -3.03
CA THR A 74 1.30 -2.62 -3.87
C THR A 74 1.80 -3.83 -4.65
N ARG A 75 3.00 -3.76 -5.25
CA ARG A 75 3.62 -4.93 -5.92
C ARG A 75 3.81 -6.11 -4.96
N ARG A 76 4.37 -5.85 -3.78
CA ARG A 76 4.54 -6.88 -2.73
C ARG A 76 3.20 -7.46 -2.27
N LEU A 77 2.18 -6.62 -2.09
CA LEU A 77 0.83 -7.05 -1.74
C LEU A 77 0.28 -8.04 -2.77
N PHE A 78 0.44 -7.76 -4.06
CA PHE A 78 0.00 -8.68 -5.13
C PHE A 78 0.81 -9.98 -5.14
N GLN A 79 2.12 -9.90 -4.97
CA GLN A 79 2.99 -11.07 -4.88
C GLN A 79 2.59 -11.99 -3.72
N THR A 80 2.54 -11.47 -2.49
CA THR A 80 2.16 -12.26 -1.30
C THR A 80 0.72 -12.78 -1.38
N ARG A 81 -0.19 -12.05 -2.05
CA ARG A 81 -1.54 -12.55 -2.33
C ARG A 81 -1.50 -13.78 -3.22
N ARG A 82 -0.72 -13.76 -4.30
CA ARG A 82 -0.56 -14.88 -5.23
C ARG A 82 0.05 -16.09 -4.52
N GLU A 83 1.13 -15.89 -3.78
CA GLU A 83 1.81 -16.94 -3.00
C GLU A 83 0.84 -17.62 -2.04
N ARG A 84 0.08 -16.84 -1.26
CA ARG A 84 -0.93 -17.40 -0.34
C ARG A 84 -2.01 -18.23 -1.04
N TYR A 85 -2.46 -17.83 -2.24
CA TYR A 85 -3.45 -18.61 -2.97
C TYR A 85 -2.89 -19.92 -3.50
N GLN A 86 -1.63 -19.92 -3.94
CA GLN A 86 -0.93 -21.13 -4.36
C GLN A 86 -0.71 -22.08 -3.19
N GLU A 87 -0.28 -21.56 -2.04
CA GLU A 87 -0.12 -22.33 -0.81
C GLU A 87 -1.44 -22.97 -0.35
N LEU A 88 -2.55 -22.22 -0.39
CA LEU A 88 -3.87 -22.77 -0.09
C LEU A 88 -4.27 -23.89 -1.07
N ASP A 89 -4.08 -23.68 -2.38
CA ASP A 89 -4.43 -24.66 -3.41
C ASP A 89 -3.57 -25.93 -3.25
N SER A 90 -2.29 -25.81 -2.89
CA SER A 90 -1.41 -26.94 -2.56
C SER A 90 -1.89 -27.69 -1.31
N LEU A 91 -2.18 -26.97 -0.23
CA LEU A 91 -2.66 -27.56 1.03
C LEU A 91 -3.98 -28.32 0.84
N LEU A 92 -4.94 -27.72 0.13
CA LEU A 92 -6.22 -28.38 -0.17
C LEU A 92 -6.03 -29.64 -0.99
N SER A 93 -5.12 -29.62 -1.97
CA SER A 93 -4.82 -30.80 -2.79
C SER A 93 -4.19 -31.92 -1.95
N GLU A 94 -3.27 -31.58 -1.04
CA GLU A 94 -2.65 -32.53 -0.11
C GLU A 94 -3.69 -33.21 0.80
N TYR A 95 -4.69 -32.47 1.28
CA TYR A 95 -5.82 -33.03 2.03
C TYR A 95 -6.88 -33.74 1.16
N GLY A 96 -6.63 -33.93 -0.13
CA GLY A 96 -7.50 -34.68 -1.04
C GLY A 96 -8.75 -33.91 -1.51
N TYR A 97 -8.75 -32.58 -1.44
CA TYR A 97 -9.82 -31.76 -2.00
C TYR A 97 -9.63 -31.55 -3.52
N PRO A 98 -10.71 -31.55 -4.32
CA PRO A 98 -10.61 -31.48 -5.78
C PRO A 98 -10.40 -30.04 -6.28
N VAL A 99 -9.21 -29.48 -6.06
CA VAL A 99 -8.88 -28.06 -6.36
C VAL A 99 -8.99 -27.72 -7.84
N ALA A 100 -8.51 -28.61 -8.73
CA ALA A 100 -8.60 -28.40 -10.17
C ALA A 100 -10.06 -28.29 -10.64
N GLN A 101 -10.90 -29.24 -10.23
CA GLN A 101 -12.34 -29.24 -10.52
C GLN A 101 -13.02 -28.00 -9.93
N ALA A 102 -12.73 -27.64 -8.68
CA ALA A 102 -13.27 -26.45 -8.07
C ALA A 102 -12.87 -25.17 -8.83
N SER A 103 -11.64 -25.12 -9.35
CA SER A 103 -11.17 -23.99 -10.15
C SER A 103 -11.83 -23.91 -11.51
N GLU A 104 -11.96 -25.04 -12.18
CA GLU A 104 -12.62 -25.15 -13.47
C GLU A 104 -14.10 -24.78 -13.38
N MET A 105 -14.81 -25.27 -12.37
CA MET A 105 -16.22 -24.92 -12.17
C MET A 105 -16.39 -23.42 -11.93
N VAL A 106 -15.55 -22.82 -11.08
CA VAL A 106 -15.63 -21.38 -10.83
C VAL A 106 -15.27 -20.59 -12.09
N SER A 107 -14.22 -20.97 -12.83
CA SER A 107 -13.80 -20.26 -14.04
C SER A 107 -14.80 -20.38 -15.19
N ASN A 108 -15.32 -21.59 -15.42
CA ASN A 108 -16.19 -21.89 -16.56
C ASN A 108 -17.63 -21.44 -16.27
N MET A 109 -18.10 -21.55 -15.01
CA MET A 109 -19.45 -21.12 -14.63
C MET A 109 -19.55 -19.64 -14.26
N HIS A 110 -18.49 -18.83 -14.37
CA HIS A 110 -18.61 -17.37 -14.20
C HIS A 110 -19.65 -16.76 -15.16
N GLY A 111 -20.00 -17.43 -16.27
CA GLY A 111 -21.10 -17.06 -17.17
C GLY A 111 -22.47 -17.67 -16.85
N GLU A 112 -22.54 -18.86 -16.25
CA GLU A 112 -23.81 -19.61 -16.06
C GLU A 112 -24.38 -19.50 -14.62
N ASP A 113 -23.54 -19.53 -13.59
CA ASP A 113 -23.95 -19.30 -12.20
C ASP A 113 -22.87 -18.51 -11.44
N PRO A 114 -22.92 -17.16 -11.49
CA PRO A 114 -21.97 -16.32 -10.76
C PRO A 114 -22.08 -16.47 -9.23
N TYR A 115 -23.17 -17.06 -8.73
CA TYR A 115 -23.43 -17.25 -7.30
C TYR A 115 -23.00 -18.62 -6.78
N LEU A 116 -22.41 -19.48 -7.62
CA LEU A 116 -21.93 -20.80 -7.22
C LEU A 116 -21.09 -20.77 -5.92
N PRO A 117 -20.11 -19.85 -5.73
CA PRO A 117 -19.35 -19.80 -4.49
C PRO A 117 -20.17 -19.40 -3.26
N TRP A 118 -21.20 -18.56 -3.45
CA TRP A 118 -22.12 -18.17 -2.39
C TRP A 118 -23.04 -19.33 -2.00
N ARG A 119 -23.62 -20.03 -2.98
CA ARG A 119 -24.44 -21.22 -2.76
C ARG A 119 -23.67 -22.32 -2.06
N ALA A 120 -22.43 -22.59 -2.48
CA ALA A 120 -21.55 -23.55 -1.81
C ALA A 120 -21.34 -23.20 -0.33
N ARG A 121 -21.11 -21.93 0.00
CA ARG A 121 -20.98 -21.46 1.39
C ARG A 121 -22.27 -21.64 2.18
N ILE A 122 -23.42 -21.30 1.59
CA ILE A 122 -24.73 -21.43 2.23
C ILE A 122 -25.05 -22.89 2.52
N SER A 123 -24.96 -23.77 1.51
CA SER A 123 -25.27 -25.20 1.66
C SER A 123 -24.40 -25.89 2.72
N LEU A 124 -23.15 -25.48 2.89
CA LEU A 124 -22.26 -26.01 3.92
C LEU A 124 -22.62 -25.57 5.34
N VAL A 125 -23.33 -24.45 5.50
CA VAL A 125 -23.77 -23.92 6.80
C VAL A 125 -25.18 -24.39 7.14
N GLU A 126 -26.05 -24.58 6.14
CA GLU A 126 -27.44 -25.02 6.34
C GLU A 126 -27.57 -26.48 6.78
N GLY A 127 -26.62 -27.34 6.41
CA GLY A 127 -26.68 -28.75 6.78
C GLY A 127 -25.49 -29.57 6.32
N PHE A 128 -25.43 -30.81 6.80
CA PHE A 128 -24.39 -31.75 6.41
C PHE A 128 -24.64 -32.31 5.00
N ILE A 129 -23.63 -32.24 4.13
CA ILE A 129 -23.69 -32.80 2.78
C ILE A 129 -23.22 -34.26 2.85
N GLU A 130 -24.14 -35.22 2.68
CA GLU A 130 -23.84 -36.66 2.79
C GLU A 130 -22.85 -37.17 1.74
N ASN A 131 -23.02 -36.74 0.48
CA ASN A 131 -22.13 -37.14 -0.60
C ASN A 131 -20.74 -36.51 -0.41
N ASP A 132 -19.74 -37.33 -0.08
CA ASP A 132 -18.38 -36.88 0.23
C ASP A 132 -17.71 -36.12 -0.92
N ALA A 133 -17.89 -36.58 -2.16
CA ALA A 133 -17.31 -35.91 -3.34
C ALA A 133 -17.91 -34.51 -3.52
N ARG A 134 -19.24 -34.39 -3.40
CA ARG A 134 -19.93 -33.09 -3.44
C ARG A 134 -19.51 -32.20 -2.28
N ARG A 135 -19.41 -32.75 -1.06
CA ARG A 135 -18.99 -32.03 0.13
C ARG A 135 -17.58 -31.46 -0.02
N LYS A 136 -16.60 -32.28 -0.44
CA LYS A 136 -15.22 -31.85 -0.68
C LYS A 136 -15.14 -30.77 -1.75
N LEU A 137 -15.89 -30.93 -2.84
CA LEU A 137 -15.95 -29.91 -3.89
C LEU A 137 -16.53 -28.59 -3.40
N SER A 138 -17.65 -28.62 -2.66
CA SER A 138 -18.24 -27.43 -2.05
C SER A 138 -17.28 -26.75 -1.06
N LEU A 139 -16.57 -27.53 -0.24
CA LEU A 139 -15.56 -27.03 0.69
C LEU A 139 -14.41 -26.34 -0.06
N ALA A 140 -13.88 -26.96 -1.12
CA ALA A 140 -12.82 -26.38 -1.94
C ALA A 140 -13.26 -25.04 -2.56
N ILE A 141 -14.45 -24.98 -3.14
CA ILE A 141 -15.02 -23.74 -3.72
C ILE A 141 -15.16 -22.66 -2.62
N ALA A 142 -15.78 -23.00 -1.49
CA ALA A 142 -16.04 -22.08 -0.40
C ALA A 142 -14.75 -21.52 0.22
N MET A 143 -13.78 -22.37 0.55
CA MET A 143 -12.51 -21.94 1.16
C MET A 143 -11.71 -21.04 0.22
N ARG A 144 -11.63 -21.39 -1.08
CA ARG A 144 -10.95 -20.59 -2.09
C ARG A 144 -11.60 -19.22 -2.30
N HIS A 145 -12.92 -19.15 -2.24
CA HIS A 145 -13.67 -17.90 -2.32
C HIS A 145 -13.47 -17.04 -1.07
N ILE A 146 -13.59 -17.62 0.13
CA ILE A 146 -13.33 -16.91 1.40
C ILE A 146 -11.89 -16.39 1.43
N ALA A 147 -10.90 -17.16 1.02
CA ALA A 147 -9.50 -16.71 1.00
C ALA A 147 -9.25 -15.50 0.08
N ARG A 148 -10.02 -15.41 -1.02
CA ARG A 148 -10.00 -14.26 -1.95
C ARG A 148 -10.70 -13.03 -1.38
N HIS A 149 -11.75 -13.24 -0.58
CA HIS A 149 -12.61 -12.20 0.00
C HIS A 149 -12.62 -12.25 1.54
N ARG A 150 -11.44 -12.41 2.16
CA ARG A 150 -11.27 -12.73 3.59
C ARG A 150 -11.50 -11.57 4.57
N GLY A 151 -11.99 -10.42 4.08
CA GLY A 151 -12.15 -9.21 4.88
C GLY A 151 -10.83 -8.57 5.32
N TRP A 152 -10.93 -7.68 6.31
CA TRP A 152 -9.81 -6.97 6.92
C TRP A 152 -9.58 -7.44 8.35
N ARG A 153 -8.33 -7.39 8.79
CA ARG A 153 -7.90 -7.66 10.16
C ARG A 153 -6.69 -6.81 10.49
N ASN A 154 -6.49 -6.49 11.77
CA ASN A 154 -5.27 -5.83 12.24
C ASN A 154 -4.01 -6.59 11.78
N PRO A 155 -3.12 -5.96 10.98
CA PRO A 155 -1.89 -6.59 10.48
C PRO A 155 -0.94 -7.09 11.57
N TYR A 156 -1.00 -6.51 12.77
CA TYR A 156 -0.12 -6.84 13.90
C TYR A 156 -0.67 -7.94 14.81
N SER A 157 -1.89 -8.43 14.55
CA SER A 157 -2.50 -9.50 15.34
C SER A 157 -2.09 -10.89 14.84
N SER A 158 -1.95 -11.88 15.72
CA SER A 158 -1.63 -13.27 15.35
C SER A 158 -2.87 -14.01 14.85
N VAL A 159 -2.69 -15.11 14.10
CA VAL A 159 -3.82 -15.94 13.64
C VAL A 159 -4.59 -16.54 14.82
N ASN A 160 -3.94 -16.81 15.96
CA ASN A 160 -4.64 -17.30 17.16
C ASN A 160 -5.59 -16.25 17.73
N ALA A 161 -5.17 -14.99 17.80
CA ALA A 161 -6.06 -13.89 18.20
C ALA A 161 -7.27 -13.75 17.24
N LEU A 162 -7.08 -14.04 15.95
CA LEU A 162 -8.20 -14.08 14.99
C LEU A 162 -9.23 -15.15 15.38
N LYS A 163 -8.79 -16.36 15.73
CA LYS A 163 -9.69 -17.46 16.11
C LYS A 163 -10.57 -17.09 17.30
N GLU A 164 -9.99 -16.46 18.32
CA GLU A 164 -10.73 -15.98 19.49
C GLU A 164 -11.73 -14.89 19.10
N SER A 165 -11.29 -13.88 18.33
CA SER A 165 -12.17 -12.78 17.91
C SER A 165 -13.31 -13.23 16.97
N ALA A 166 -13.10 -14.28 16.18
CA ALA A 166 -14.06 -14.78 15.20
C ALA A 166 -15.23 -15.56 15.85
N LEU A 167 -15.18 -15.84 17.15
CA LEU A 167 -16.29 -16.48 17.88
C LEU A 167 -17.51 -15.57 18.02
N VAL A 168 -17.31 -14.26 17.92
CA VAL A 168 -18.37 -13.25 18.03
C VAL A 168 -18.44 -12.47 16.72
N ALA A 169 -19.66 -12.24 16.23
CA ALA A 169 -19.87 -11.39 15.07
C ALA A 169 -19.41 -9.96 15.35
N SER A 170 -18.80 -9.31 14.36
CA SER A 170 -18.42 -7.91 14.49
C SER A 170 -19.67 -7.02 14.61
N SER A 171 -19.53 -5.87 15.27
CA SER A 171 -20.60 -4.86 15.34
C SER A 171 -21.10 -4.48 13.94
N PHE A 172 -20.18 -4.28 13.00
CA PHE A 172 -20.50 -4.03 11.60
C PHE A 172 -21.39 -5.12 10.99
N TYR A 173 -21.06 -6.40 11.23
CA TYR A 173 -21.88 -7.51 10.71
C TYR A 173 -23.28 -7.48 11.32
N MET A 174 -23.39 -7.28 12.63
CA MET A 174 -24.69 -7.23 13.31
C MET A 174 -25.55 -6.06 12.83
N GLU A 175 -24.96 -4.88 12.68
CA GLU A 175 -25.65 -3.71 12.13
C GLU A 175 -26.11 -3.93 10.69
N PHE A 176 -25.25 -4.51 9.84
CA PHE A 176 -25.59 -4.85 8.47
C PHE A 176 -26.72 -5.89 8.42
N PHE A 177 -26.62 -6.94 9.23
CA PHE A 177 -27.62 -7.99 9.31
C PHE A 177 -29.00 -7.42 9.68
N LEU A 178 -29.07 -6.58 10.71
CA LEU A 178 -30.31 -5.94 11.15
C LEU A 178 -30.93 -5.03 10.08
N LYS A 179 -30.12 -4.41 9.23
CA LYS A 179 -30.62 -3.59 8.11
C LYS A 179 -31.20 -4.41 6.98
N VAL A 180 -30.63 -5.59 6.70
CA VAL A 180 -31.08 -6.47 5.61
C VAL A 180 -32.35 -7.25 5.96
N GLN A 181 -32.67 -7.40 7.24
CA GLN A 181 -33.90 -8.06 7.72
C GLN A 181 -35.14 -7.15 7.71
N ARG A 182 -35.00 -5.86 7.36
CA ARG A 182 -36.11 -4.90 7.21
C ARG A 182 -36.52 -4.80 5.75
#